data_AF-X1JLN9-F1
#
_entry.id   AF-X1JLN9-F1
#
_cell.length_a   1.000
_cell.length_b   1.000
_cell.length_c   1.000
_cell.angle_alpha   90.00
_cell.angle_beta   90.00
_cell.angle_gamma   90.00
#
_symmetry.space_group_name_H-M   'P 1'
#
loop_
_entity.id
_entity.type
_entity.pdbx_description
1 polymer ?
#
loop_
_entity_poly.entity_id
_entity_poly.type
_entity_poly.pdbx_seq_one_letter_code
_entity_poly.pdbx_strand_id
1 'polypeptide(L)'
;MSKFINALGFLTILKIPKKYILKKEQLADSMVYFPLAGLVIGIILSLFYFVASFIFPVFLSVILLIGLEVFLSGGAHLDGLADMFDGTFSGRSDKNKILEIMKKSDMGAYGILSIVFLLL
;
A
#
# COMPACT_ATOMS: atom_id res chain seq x y z
N MET A 1 -14.47 5.56 15.39
CA MET A 1 -13.55 6.61 14.89
C MET A 1 -12.09 6.22 14.98
N SER A 2 -11.57 5.76 16.14
CA SER A 2 -10.16 5.36 16.27
C SER A 2 -9.74 4.25 15.30
N LYS A 3 -10.58 3.23 15.06
CA LYS A 3 -10.30 2.15 14.10
C LYS A 3 -10.05 2.66 12.67
N PHE A 4 -10.93 3.53 12.15
CA PHE A 4 -10.75 4.17 10.84
C PHE A 4 -9.49 5.03 10.77
N ILE A 5 -9.21 5.83 11.81
CA ILE A 5 -7.98 6.65 11.87
C ILE A 5 -6.73 5.76 11.83
N ASN A 6 -6.73 4.61 12.51
CA ASN A 6 -5.60 3.68 12.44
C ASN A 6 -5.49 2.99 11.07
N ALA A 7 -6.61 2.68 10.41
CA ALA A 7 -6.58 2.19 9.03
C ALA A 7 -5.91 3.20 8.09
N LEU A 8 -6.28 4.48 8.18
CA LEU A 8 -5.63 5.55 7.42
C LEU A 8 -4.14 5.68 7.77
N GLY A 9 -3.79 5.68 9.06
CA GLY A 9 -2.40 5.78 9.50
C GLY A 9 -1.55 4.54 9.20
N PHE A 10 -2.17 3.38 8.96
CA PHE A 10 -1.47 2.15 8.56
C PHE A 10 -1.23 2.12 7.04
N LEU A 11 -2.22 2.53 6.25
CA LEU A 11 -2.14 2.53 4.78
C LEU A 11 -1.48 3.79 4.21
N THR A 12 -1.16 4.78 5.03
CA THR A 12 -0.55 6.03 4.58
C THR A 12 0.54 6.53 5.54
N ILE A 13 1.38 7.45 5.07
CA ILE A 13 2.38 8.15 5.89
C ILE A 13 1.78 9.18 6.88
N LEU A 14 0.46 9.37 6.87
CA LEU A 14 -0.20 10.40 7.69
C LEU A 14 -0.05 10.08 9.17
N LYS A 15 0.62 10.98 9.90
CA LYS A 15 0.78 10.86 11.34
C LYS A 15 -0.56 11.02 12.04
N ILE A 16 -1.00 9.95 12.72
CA ILE A 16 -2.24 9.98 13.49
C ILE A 16 -2.01 10.51 14.91
N PRO A 17 -2.97 11.24 15.50
CA PRO A 17 -2.86 11.72 16.87
C PRO A 17 -2.70 10.57 17.87
N LYS A 18 -1.79 10.73 18.84
CA LYS A 18 -1.49 9.69 19.86
C LYS A 18 -2.72 9.14 20.58
N LYS A 19 -3.73 10.00 20.83
CA LYS A 19 -4.99 9.62 21.48
C LYS A 19 -5.81 8.56 20.72
N TYR A 20 -5.56 8.39 19.42
CA TYR A 20 -6.28 7.43 18.59
C TYR A 20 -5.48 6.15 18.34
N ILE A 21 -4.17 6.11 18.65
CA ILE A 21 -3.32 4.94 18.38
C ILE A 21 -3.85 3.73 19.14
N LEU A 22 -4.18 2.67 18.41
CA LEU A 22 -4.60 1.41 19.00
C LEU A 22 -3.37 0.61 19.46
N LYS A 23 -3.59 -0.26 20.45
CA LYS A 23 -2.55 -1.23 20.82
C LYS A 23 -2.30 -2.19 19.67
N LYS A 24 -1.12 -2.80 19.62
CA LYS A 24 -0.71 -3.69 18.52
C LYS A 24 -1.69 -4.85 18.32
N GLU A 25 -2.22 -5.39 19.40
CA GLU A 25 -3.19 -6.49 19.40
C GLU A 25 -4.54 -6.09 18.80
N GLN A 26 -4.84 -4.78 18.77
CA GLN A 26 -6.09 -4.20 18.29
C GLN A 26 -5.96 -3.59 16.89
N LEU A 27 -4.77 -3.57 16.29
CA LEU A 27 -4.58 -3.04 14.94
C LEU A 27 -5.35 -3.86 13.90
N ALA A 28 -5.44 -5.17 14.08
CA ALA A 28 -6.20 -6.06 13.19
C ALA A 28 -7.68 -5.65 13.08
N ASP A 29 -8.27 -5.12 14.16
CA ASP A 29 -9.65 -4.62 14.15
C ASP A 29 -9.86 -3.43 13.19
N SER A 30 -8.80 -2.73 12.80
CA SER A 30 -8.90 -1.62 11.86
C SER A 30 -9.05 -2.08 10.41
N MET A 31 -8.74 -3.35 10.10
CA MET A 31 -8.80 -3.90 8.73
C MET A 31 -10.19 -3.80 8.10
N VAL A 32 -11.26 -3.85 8.90
CA VAL A 32 -12.63 -3.64 8.42
C VAL A 32 -12.84 -2.26 7.77
N TYR A 33 -11.99 -1.30 8.11
CA TYR A 33 -12.01 0.06 7.56
C TYR A 33 -11.01 0.29 6.42
N PHE A 34 -10.24 -0.72 6.02
CA PHE A 34 -9.30 -0.60 4.89
C PHE A 34 -10.00 -0.21 3.58
N PRO A 35 -11.21 -0.74 3.23
CA PRO A 35 -11.92 -0.28 2.04
C PRO A 35 -12.26 1.22 2.08
N LEU A 36 -12.64 1.75 3.24
CA LEU A 36 -12.96 3.17 3.38
C LEU A 36 -11.71 4.04 3.34
N ALA A 37 -10.61 3.58 3.95
CA ALA A 37 -9.32 4.26 3.85
C ALA A 37 -8.79 4.24 2.40
N GLY A 38 -8.93 3.11 1.70
CA GLY A 38 -8.61 2.97 0.28
C GLY A 38 -9.45 3.90 -0.60
N LEU A 39 -10.75 4.08 -0.29
CA LEU A 39 -11.59 5.05 -0.99
C LEU A 39 -11.05 6.48 -0.82
N VAL A 40 -10.61 6.86 0.37
CA VAL A 40 -10.00 8.18 0.61
C VAL A 40 -8.72 8.36 -0.22
N ILE A 41 -7.85 7.34 -0.23
CA ILE A 41 -6.62 7.36 -1.04
C ILE A 41 -6.97 7.48 -2.53
N GLY A 42 -7.91 6.67 -3.01
CA GLY A 42 -8.38 6.68 -4.41
C GLY A 42 -8.99 8.02 -4.83
N ILE A 43 -9.76 8.67 -3.96
CA ILE A 43 -10.28 10.03 -4.19
C ILE A 43 -9.12 11.01 -4.35
N ILE A 44 -8.14 11.01 -3.45
CA ILE A 44 -6.97 11.91 -3.53
C ILE A 44 -6.20 11.71 -4.84
N LEU A 45 -5.91 10.46 -5.19
CA LEU A 45 -5.21 10.10 -6.42
C LEU A 45 -6.00 10.50 -7.67
N SER A 46 -7.32 10.27 -7.67
CA SER A 46 -8.19 10.63 -8.80
C SER A 46 -8.29 12.14 -9.00
N LEU A 47 -8.45 12.91 -7.92
CA LEU A 47 -8.44 14.38 -8.01
C LEU A 47 -7.09 14.90 -8.50
N PHE A 48 -5.99 14.33 -8.01
CA PHE A 48 -4.66 14.70 -8.47
C PHE A 48 -4.49 14.45 -9.97
N TYR A 49 -4.85 13.24 -10.45
CA TYR A 49 -4.77 12.91 -11.86
C TYR A 49 -5.66 13.81 -12.72
N PHE A 50 -6.90 14.06 -12.28
CA PHE A 50 -7.82 14.95 -12.97
C PHE A 50 -7.18 16.32 -13.19
N VAL A 51 -6.64 16.95 -12.15
CA VAL A 51 -5.96 18.25 -12.27
C VAL A 51 -4.69 18.17 -13.12
N ALA A 52 -3.84 17.17 -12.87
CA ALA A 52 -2.58 16.98 -13.60
C ALA A 52 -2.81 16.81 -15.11
N SER A 53 -3.89 16.13 -15.51
CA SER A 53 -4.24 15.87 -16.91
C SER A 53 -4.53 17.14 -17.74
N PHE A 54 -4.90 18.25 -17.09
CA PHE A 54 -5.08 19.54 -17.78
C PHE A 54 -3.77 20.34 -17.91
N ILE A 55 -2.73 19.97 -17.16
CA ILE A 55 -1.49 20.75 -17.05
C ILE A 55 -0.34 20.05 -17.79
N PHE A 56 -0.28 18.72 -17.70
CA PHE A 56 0.83 17.91 -18.22
C PHE A 56 0.37 16.91 -19.28
N PRO A 57 1.27 16.48 -20.19
CA PRO A 57 1.01 15.34 -21.07
C PRO A 57 0.67 14.08 -20.26
N VAL A 58 -0.18 13.21 -20.83
CA VAL A 58 -0.69 12.00 -20.18
C VAL A 58 0.43 11.18 -19.53
N PHE A 59 1.55 10.98 -20.23
CA PHE A 59 2.69 10.19 -19.73
C PHE A 59 3.27 10.76 -18.42
N LEU A 60 3.46 12.08 -18.34
CA LEU A 60 3.99 12.72 -17.14
C LEU A 60 2.95 12.69 -16.00
N SER A 61 1.67 12.91 -16.31
CA SER A 61 0.57 12.82 -15.32
C SER A 61 0.50 11.45 -14.66
N VAL A 62 0.70 10.37 -15.41
CA VAL A 62 0.72 8.99 -14.88
C VAL A 62 1.95 8.76 -14.01
N ILE A 63 3.14 9.21 -14.42
CA ILE A 63 4.36 9.08 -13.59
C ILE A 63 4.18 9.81 -12.25
N LEU A 64 3.64 11.04 -12.28
CA LEU A 64 3.39 11.81 -11.06
C LEU A 64 2.32 11.15 -10.19
N LEU A 65 1.29 10.56 -10.79
CA LEU A 65 0.25 9.82 -10.07
C LEU A 65 0.83 8.60 -9.33
N ILE A 66 1.66 7.80 -10.00
CA ILE A 66 2.35 6.65 -9.39
C ILE A 66 3.27 7.14 -8.27
N GLY A 67 4.06 8.19 -8.50
CA GLY A 67 4.92 8.77 -7.48
C GLY A 67 4.15 9.28 -6.25
N LEU A 68 2.96 9.86 -6.46
CA LEU A 68 2.07 10.27 -5.37
C LEU A 68 1.52 9.09 -4.59
N GLU A 69 1.15 7.99 -5.25
CA GLU A 69 0.70 6.76 -4.58
C GLU A 69 1.79 6.21 -3.67
N VAL A 70 3.02 6.08 -4.17
CA VAL A 70 4.17 5.59 -3.39
C VAL A 70 4.46 6.53 -2.23
N PHE A 71 4.43 7.85 -2.46
CA PHE A 71 4.65 8.83 -1.40
C PHE A 71 3.57 8.77 -0.32
N LEU A 72 2.30 8.70 -0.71
CA LEU A 72 1.16 8.66 0.23
C LEU A 72 1.18 7.38 1.07
N SER A 73 1.47 6.23 0.47
CA SER A 73 1.56 4.95 1.17
C SER A 73 2.88 4.75 1.92
N GLY A 74 3.90 5.56 1.62
CA GLY A 74 5.27 5.36 2.11
C GLY A 74 5.94 4.13 1.49
N GLY A 75 5.43 3.66 0.35
CA GLY A 75 5.85 2.43 -0.32
C GLY A 75 5.17 1.16 0.18
N ALA A 76 4.41 1.22 1.28
CA ALA A 76 3.86 0.04 1.95
C ALA A 76 2.91 -0.80 1.08
N HIS A 77 2.19 -0.17 0.13
CA HIS A 77 1.30 -0.91 -0.78
C HIS A 77 2.08 -1.77 -1.78
N LEU A 78 3.08 -1.19 -2.45
CA LEU A 78 3.89 -1.90 -3.43
C LEU A 78 4.79 -2.94 -2.75
N ASP A 79 5.34 -2.60 -1.59
CA ASP A 79 6.14 -3.50 -0.76
C ASP A 79 5.32 -4.70 -0.29
N GLY A 80 4.14 -4.46 0.28
CA GLY A 80 3.24 -5.54 0.71
C GLY A 80 2.76 -6.43 -0.44
N LEU A 81 2.59 -5.88 -1.64
CA LEU A 81 2.29 -6.67 -2.84
C LEU A 81 3.49 -7.56 -3.21
N ALA A 82 4.70 -6.99 -3.27
CA ALA A 82 5.90 -7.72 -3.62
C ALA A 82 6.18 -8.86 -2.63
N ASP A 83 6.12 -8.57 -1.32
CA ASP A 83 6.28 -9.54 -0.25
C ASP A 83 5.25 -10.66 -0.35
N MET A 84 3.98 -10.32 -0.60
CA MET A 84 2.91 -11.30 -0.75
C MET A 84 3.20 -12.24 -1.91
N PHE A 85 3.66 -11.73 -3.06
CA PHE A 85 3.97 -12.56 -4.22
C PHE A 85 5.24 -13.40 -3.98
N ASP A 86 6.32 -12.81 -3.48
CA ASP A 86 7.55 -13.57 -3.20
C ASP A 86 7.30 -14.66 -2.14
N GLY A 87 6.59 -14.33 -1.07
CA GLY A 87 6.20 -15.27 -0.04
C GLY A 87 5.38 -16.43 -0.59
N THR A 88 4.26 -16.14 -1.25
CA THR A 88 3.31 -17.17 -1.71
C THR A 88 3.88 -18.08 -2.78
N PHE A 89 4.57 -17.53 -3.79
CA PHE A 89 5.07 -18.32 -4.92
C PHE A 89 6.39 -19.03 -4.61
N SER A 90 7.25 -18.48 -3.75
CA SER A 90 8.53 -19.12 -3.37
C SER A 90 8.41 -20.03 -2.14
N GLY A 91 7.53 -19.70 -1.20
CA GLY A 91 7.22 -20.50 -0.02
C GLY A 91 6.36 -21.73 -0.32
N ARG A 92 5.67 -21.75 -1.46
CA ARG A 92 4.75 -22.82 -1.90
C ARG A 92 3.66 -23.07 -0.84
N SER A 93 3.41 -24.32 -0.44
CA SER A 93 2.35 -24.68 0.51
C SER A 93 2.78 -24.65 1.98
N ASP A 94 4.03 -24.28 2.29
CA ASP A 94 4.50 -24.19 3.68
C ASP A 94 4.29 -22.77 4.23
N LYS A 95 3.28 -22.63 5.10
CA LYS A 95 2.94 -21.36 5.75
C LYS A 95 4.12 -20.73 6.50
N ASN A 96 4.95 -21.53 7.18
CA ASN A 96 6.08 -20.98 7.94
C ASN A 96 7.11 -20.38 7.00
N LYS A 97 7.37 -21.05 5.87
CA LYS A 97 8.28 -20.57 4.84
C LYS A 97 7.76 -19.32 4.12
N ILE A 98 6.47 -19.26 3.80
CA ILE A 98 5.84 -18.05 3.23
C ILE A 98 6.09 -16.86 4.16
N LEU A 99 5.77 -17.01 5.45
CA LEU A 99 5.92 -15.93 6.44
C LEU A 99 7.38 -15.59 6.75
N GLU A 100 8.31 -16.54 6.58
CA GLU A 100 9.74 -16.27 6.66
C GLU A 100 10.18 -15.36 5.51
N ILE A 101 9.76 -15.67 4.28
CA ILE A 101 10.13 -14.91 3.08
C ILE A 101 9.57 -13.49 3.13
N MET A 102 8.29 -13.31 3.51
CA MET A 102 7.66 -11.98 3.65
C MET A 102 8.31 -11.07 4.72
N LYS A 103 9.23 -11.60 5.54
CA LYS A 103 9.95 -10.82 6.56
C LYS A 103 11.38 -10.52 6.16
N LYS A 104 11.86 -11.09 5.07
CA LYS A 104 13.20 -10.78 4.56
C LYS A 104 13.14 -9.47 3.79
N SER A 105 14.26 -8.76 3.78
CA SER A 105 14.38 -7.47 3.08
C SER A 105 14.80 -7.61 1.62
N ASP A 106 15.06 -8.82 1.15
CA ASP A 106 15.42 -9.09 -0.23
C ASP A 106 14.17 -9.18 -1.12
N MET A 107 14.30 -8.70 -2.35
CA MET A 107 13.22 -8.75 -3.34
C MET A 107 13.47 -9.92 -4.30
N GLY A 108 12.48 -10.78 -4.47
CA GLY A 108 12.51 -11.92 -5.37
C GLY A 108 11.93 -11.61 -6.75
N ALA A 109 12.02 -12.60 -7.65
CA ALA A 109 11.53 -12.45 -9.02
C ALA A 109 10.01 -12.27 -9.08
N TYR A 110 9.25 -12.91 -8.19
CA TYR A 110 7.79 -12.79 -8.18
C TYR A 110 7.35 -11.41 -7.66
N GLY A 111 8.07 -10.85 -6.69
CA GLY A 111 7.87 -9.48 -6.21
C GLY A 111 8.10 -8.46 -7.33
N ILE A 112 9.22 -8.55 -8.04
CA ILE A 112 9.51 -7.67 -9.21
C ILE A 112 8.42 -7.80 -10.28
N LEU A 113 8.07 -9.04 -10.67
CA LEU A 113 7.02 -9.27 -11.68
C LEU A 113 5.68 -8.69 -11.24
N SER A 114 5.31 -8.83 -9.96
CA SER A 114 4.05 -8.29 -9.45
C SER A 114 3.97 -6.76 -9.56
N ILE A 115 5.06 -6.05 -9.24
CA ILE A 115 5.11 -4.59 -9.36
C ILE A 115 5.04 -4.18 -10.83
N VAL A 116 5.78 -4.87 -11.71
CA VAL A 116 5.77 -4.59 -13.16
C VAL A 116 4.36 -4.76 -13.73
N PHE A 117 3.68 -5.88 -13.47
CA PHE A 117 2.33 -6.10 -13.98
C PHE A 117 1.27 -5.19 -13.34
N LEU A 118 1.48 -4.71 -12.12
CA LEU A 118 0.58 -3.74 -11.50
C LEU A 118 0.64 -2.37 -12.19
N LEU A 119 1.84 -1.95 -12.60
CA LEU A 119 2.10 -0.60 -13.12
C LEU A 119 1.94 -0.47 -14.65
N LEU A 120 1.85 -1.59 -15.37
CA LEU A 120 1.60 -1.66 -16.81
C LEU A 120 0.09 -1.57 -17.13
#